data_AF-A0A7C5A7P1-F1
#
_entry.id   AF-A0A7C5A7P1-F1
#
_cell.length_a   1.000
_cell.length_b   1.000
_cell.length_c   1.000
_cell.angle_alpha   90.00
_cell.angle_beta   90.00
_cell.angle_gamma   90.00
#
_symmetry.space_group_name_H-M   'P 1'
#
loop_
_entity.id
_entity.type
_entity.pdbx_description
1 polymer ?
#
loop_
_entity_poly.entity_id
_entity_poly.type
_entity_poly.pdbx_seq_one_letter_code
_entity_poly.pdbx_strand_id
1 'polypeptide(L)' 'FALVEGVPFTNNQAERDLRPAKVKQKVSGCFRTQQGAKVYVRLQAVISTCRKQERNVYAFLRALFAYQPVSLLAG' A
#
# COMPACT_ATOMS: atom_id res chain seq x y z
N PHE A 1 -1.98 23.41 -0.14
CA PHE A 1 -1.54 22.76 1.12
C PHE A 1 -2.67 22.92 2.14
N ALA A 2 -2.88 21.92 3.01
CA ALA A 2 -4.19 21.66 3.63
C ALA A 2 -4.79 22.85 4.39
N LEU A 3 -6.05 23.19 4.08
CA LEU A 3 -6.88 24.19 4.75
C LEU A 3 -7.78 23.56 5.83
N VAL A 4 -7.62 22.26 6.08
CA VAL A 4 -8.46 21.46 6.98
C VAL A 4 -7.67 21.16 8.25
N GLU A 5 -8.27 21.48 9.39
CA GLU A 5 -7.70 21.21 10.71
C GLU A 5 -7.42 19.70 10.89
N GLY A 6 -6.28 19.37 11.49
CA GLY A 6 -5.85 17.97 11.72
C GLY A 6 -5.17 17.28 10.53
N VAL A 7 -5.15 17.89 9.34
CA VAL A 7 -4.41 17.34 8.18
C VAL A 7 -3.00 17.93 8.14
N PRO A 8 -1.93 17.10 8.08
CA PRO A 8 -0.57 17.61 7.99
C PRO A 8 -0.38 18.52 6.77
N PHE A 9 0.44 19.57 6.91
CA PHE A 9 0.81 20.47 5.81
C PHE A 9 1.85 19.85 4.86
N THR A 10 1.73 18.55 4.60
CA THR A 10 2.62 17.79 3.73
C THR A 10 1.86 16.67 3.03
N ASN A 11 2.27 16.37 1.79
CA ASN A 11 1.78 15.23 1.01
C ASN A 11 2.71 14.00 1.11
N ASN A 12 3.72 14.02 1.99
CA ASN A 12 4.74 12.98 2.10
C ASN A 12 4.16 11.56 2.16
N GLN A 13 3.07 11.38 2.90
CA GLN A 13 2.42 10.08 3.03
C GLN A 13 1.79 9.62 1.70
N ALA A 14 1.05 10.51 1.03
CA ALA A 14 0.46 10.21 -0.27
C ALA A 14 1.52 9.90 -1.33
N GLU A 15 2.62 10.66 -1.35
CA GLU A 15 3.73 10.39 -2.25
C GLU A 15 4.40 9.05 -1.96
N ARG A 16 4.62 8.73 -0.69
CA ARG A 16 5.22 7.46 -0.26
C ARG A 16 4.38 6.27 -0.67
N ASP A 17 3.05 6.40 -0.63
CA ASP A 17 2.11 5.36 -1.05
C ASP A 17 2.07 5.18 -2.59
N LEU A 18 2.22 6.27 -3.36
CA LEU A 18 2.17 6.23 -4.83
C LEU A 18 3.52 5.88 -5.49
N ARG A 19 4.64 6.17 -4.82
CA ARG A 19 6.01 5.98 -5.36
C ARG A 19 6.28 4.56 -5.87
N PRO A 20 5.86 3.47 -5.19
CA PRO A 20 6.08 2.11 -5.69
C PRO A 20 5.50 1.87 -7.09
N ALA A 21 4.31 2.42 -7.38
CA ALA A 21 3.69 2.27 -8.70
C ALA A 21 4.52 2.95 -9.80
N LYS A 22 5.10 4.13 -9.52
CA LYS A 22 5.99 4.81 -10.46
C LYS A 22 7.33 4.13 -10.63
N VAL A 23 7.91 3.60 -9.55
CA VAL A 23 9.13 2.78 -9.62
C VAL A 23 8.87 1.53 -10.47
N LYS A 24 7.74 0.85 -10.27
CA LYS A 24 7.35 -0.31 -11.08
C LYS A 24 7.22 0.06 -12.57
N GLN A 25 6.60 1.19 -12.89
CA GLN A 25 6.47 1.69 -14.26
C GLN A 25 7.82 2.01 -14.92
N LYS A 26 8.70 2.75 -14.23
CA LYS A 26 9.92 3.30 -14.83
C LYS A 26 11.14 2.37 -14.76
N VAL A 27 11.24 1.53 -13.73
CA VAL A 27 12.47 0.79 -13.41
C VAL A 27 12.22 -0.72 -13.41
N SER A 28 11.14 -1.20 -12.79
CA SER A 28 10.93 -2.65 -12.58
C SER A 28 10.09 -3.33 -13.68
N GLY A 29 10.35 -2.98 -14.95
CA GLY A 29 9.77 -3.66 -16.12
C GLY A 29 8.31 -3.32 -16.44
N CYS A 30 7.75 -2.25 -15.87
CA CYS A 30 6.40 -1.74 -16.11
C CYS A 30 5.27 -2.77 -15.87
N PHE A 31 4.05 -2.42 -16.27
CA PHE A 31 2.86 -3.26 -16.23
C PHE A 31 2.52 -3.70 -17.65
N ARG A 32 2.50 -5.01 -17.90
CA ARG A 32 2.16 -5.57 -19.22
C ARG A 32 0.66 -5.60 -19.49
N THR A 33 -0.15 -5.62 -18.44
CA THR A 33 -1.62 -5.64 -18.52
C THR A 33 -2.23 -4.78 -17.43
N GLN A 34 -3.43 -4.25 -17.69
CA GLN A 34 -4.20 -3.51 -16.70
C GLN A 34 -4.55 -4.39 -15.49
N GLN A 35 -4.84 -5.68 -15.72
CA GLN A 35 -5.12 -6.64 -14.66
C GLN A 35 -3.91 -6.83 -13.72
N GLY A 36 -2.71 -6.97 -14.27
CA GLY A 36 -1.49 -7.07 -13.48
C GLY A 36 -1.23 -5.80 -12.66
N ALA A 37 -1.53 -4.63 -13.22
CA ALA A 37 -1.46 -3.36 -12.49
C ALA A 37 -2.45 -3.32 -11.32
N LYS A 38 -3.71 -3.75 -11.52
CA LYS A 38 -4.73 -3.81 -10.47
C LYS A 38 -4.32 -4.75 -9.33
N VAL A 39 -3.78 -5.93 -9.65
CA VAL A 39 -3.27 -6.89 -8.65
C VAL A 39 -2.13 -6.26 -7.84
N TYR A 40 -1.17 -5.65 -8.52
CA TYR A 40 -0.04 -4.98 -7.86
C TYR A 40 -0.49 -3.88 -6.90
N VAL A 41 -1.38 -2.98 -7.35
CA VAL A 41 -1.89 -1.88 -6.52
C VAL A 41 -2.68 -2.41 -5.33
N ARG A 42 -3.45 -3.49 -5.48
CA ARG A 42 -4.15 -4.12 -4.36
C ARG A 42 -3.20 -4.62 -3.28
N LEU A 43 -2.09 -5.27 -3.66
CA LEU A 43 -1.07 -5.70 -2.71
C LEU A 43 -0.36 -4.51 -2.05
N GLN A 44 -0.03 -3.46 -2.81
CA GLN A 44 0.57 -2.25 -2.24
C GLN A 44 -0.39 -1.54 -1.27
N ALA A 45 -1.69 -1.52 -1.55
CA ALA A 45 -2.69 -0.97 -0.65
C ALA A 45 -2.72 -1.73 0.68
N VAL A 46 -2.73 -3.07 0.66
CA VAL A 46 -2.64 -3.90 1.87
C VAL A 46 -1.38 -3.58 2.67
N ILE A 47 -0.22 -3.51 2.01
CA ILE A 47 1.06 -3.19 2.65
C ILE A 47 1.04 -1.79 3.27
N SER A 48 0.53 -0.80 2.55
CA SER A 48 0.40 0.59 3.01
C SER A 48 -0.51 0.67 4.24
N THR A 49 -1.67 0.00 4.22
CA THR A 49 -2.58 -0.07 5.37
C THR A 49 -1.92 -0.72 6.59
N CYS A 50 -1.25 -1.87 6.43
CA CYS A 50 -0.56 -2.53 7.52
C CYS A 50 0.53 -1.63 8.14
N ARG A 51 1.27 -0.89 7.30
CA ARG A 51 2.29 0.07 7.79
C ARG A 51 1.69 1.24 8.57
N LYS A 52 0.56 1.79 8.09
CA LYS A 52 -0.17 2.87 8.78
C LYS A 52 -0.74 2.43 10.13
N GLN A 53 -1.05 1.15 10.26
CA GLN A 53 -1.49 0.52 11.50
C GLN A 53 -0.33 -0.01 12.36
N GLU A 54 0.92 0.27 11.99
CA GLU A 54 2.12 -0.19 12.70
C GLU A 54 2.23 -1.72 12.84
N ARG A 55 1.66 -2.47 11.89
CA ARG A 55 1.66 -3.93 11.89
C ARG A 55 2.85 -4.50 11.13
N ASN A 56 3.33 -5.66 11.57
CA ASN A 56 4.33 -6.42 10.82
C ASN A 56 3.75 -6.93 9.50
N VAL A 57 4.18 -6.30 8.40
CA VAL A 57 3.70 -6.61 7.04
C VAL A 57 3.98 -8.05 6.65
N TYR A 58 5.16 -8.59 6.98
CA TYR A 58 5.53 -9.95 6.62
C TYR A 58 4.65 -10.98 7.33
N ALA A 59 4.47 -10.84 8.64
CA ALA A 59 3.61 -11.71 9.41
C ALA A 59 2.15 -11.67 8.90
N PHE A 60 1.65 -10.48 8.55
CA PHE A 60 0.32 -10.30 7.98
C PHE A 60 0.17 -11.02 6.64
N LEU A 61 1.09 -10.79 5.69
CA LEU A 61 1.04 -11.42 4.37
C LEU A 61 1.19 -12.93 4.47
N ARG A 62 2.05 -13.43 5.36
CA ARG A 62 2.20 -14.87 5.62
C ARG A 62 0.89 -15.49 6.10
N ALA A 63 0.20 -14.85 7.06
CA ALA A 63 -1.09 -15.32 7.55
C ALA A 63 -2.16 -15.28 6.45
N LEU A 64 -2.21 -14.19 5.66
CA LEU A 64 -3.12 -14.04 4.52
C LEU A 64 -2.95 -15.16 3.49
N PHE A 65 -1.71 -15.46 3.09
CA PHE A 65 -1.42 -16.52 2.13
C PHE A 65 -1.54 -17.94 2.71
N ALA A 66 -1.51 -18.10 4.03
CA ALA A 66 -1.81 -19.34 4.74
C ALA A 66 -3.31 -19.54 5.02
N TYR A 67 -4.18 -18.71 4.40
CA TYR A 67 -5.64 -18.73 4.57
C TYR A 67 -6.09 -18.61 6.03
N GLN A 68 -5.28 -17.96 6.87
CA GLN A 68 -5.66 -17.64 8.24
C GLN A 68 -6.59 -16.42 8.25
N PRO A 69 -7.52 -16.33 9.22
CA PRO A 69 -8.37 -15.16 9.35
C PRO A 69 -7.52 -13.92 9.66
N VAL A 70 -7.56 -12.93 8.77
CA VAL A 70 -6.87 -11.65 8.92
C VAL A 70 -7.85 -10.50 8.69
N SER A 71 -7.76 -9.46 9.53
CA SER A 71 -8.54 -8.23 9.36
C SER A 71 -7.64 -7.09 8.87
N LEU A 72 -8.13 -6.29 7.93
CA LEU A 72 -7.52 -5.03 7.52
C LEU A 72 -8.04 -3.83 8.31
N LEU A 73 -9.08 -4.00 9.11
CA LEU A 73 -9.54 -2.96 10.03
C LEU A 73 -8.52 -2.79 11.15
N ALA A 74 -8.34 -1.56 11.61
CA ALA A 74 -7.59 -1.32 12.84
C ALA A 74 -8.37 -1.96 14.00
N GLY A 75 -7.65 -2.67 14.87
CA GLY A 75 -8.17 -3.16 16.14
C GLY A 75 -8.16 -2.09 17.21
#